data_AF-A0A8K0UH84-F1
#
_entry.id   AF-A0A8K0UH84-F1
#
_cell.length_a   1.000
_cell.length_b   1.000
_cell.length_c   1.000
_cell.angle_alpha   90.00
_cell.angle_beta   90.00
_cell.angle_gamma   90.00
#
_symmetry.space_group_name_H-M   'P 1'
#
loop_
_entity.id
_entity.type
_entity.pdbx_description
1 polymer ?
#
loop_
_entity_poly.entity_id
_entity_poly.type
_entity_poly.pdbx_seq_one_letter_code
_entity_poly.pdbx_strand_id
1 'polypeptide(L)'
;CSLHIHGYTERWDARATYSTPSVPGLLMAVGNVGESFAPYTDSDTFLSRDAGFTWEEVHKDAHLWEFGDSGSILIMANDEDATDHVMFSLDEGLNWREYRFSDEKIRVKAIVTVPADTSRRFMLLGYYPRRTSGSVVVHLDFSALTRRPCKLTVHSFAGVLDIKDSAQDDFELWSPSEERTERCLFGRRVSVPSH
;
A
#
# COMPACT_ATOMS: atom_id res chain seq x y z
N CYS A 1 23.96 -1.97 10.81
CA CYS A 1 23.00 -2.51 9.81
C CYS A 1 22.03 -1.40 9.42
N SER A 2 21.42 -1.54 8.25
CA SER A 2 20.40 -0.64 7.71
C SER A 2 19.37 -1.46 6.94
N LEU A 3 18.20 -0.88 6.69
CA LEU A 3 17.24 -1.43 5.71
C LEU A 3 17.75 -1.11 4.30
N HIS A 4 17.85 -2.14 3.46
CA HIS A 4 18.13 -2.02 2.03
C HIS A 4 16.86 -2.43 1.28
N ILE A 5 16.46 -1.64 0.28
CA ILE A 5 15.19 -1.84 -0.44
C ILE A 5 15.49 -2.18 -1.90
N HIS A 6 14.81 -3.19 -2.43
CA HIS A 6 14.85 -3.55 -3.84
C HIS A 6 14.28 -2.44 -4.72
N GLY A 7 14.94 -2.16 -5.85
CA GLY A 7 14.48 -1.20 -6.83
C GLY A 7 13.10 -1.57 -7.37
N TYR A 8 12.16 -0.64 -7.47
CA TYR A 8 10.85 -0.93 -8.08
C TYR A 8 10.97 -1.38 -9.55
N THR A 9 12.08 -1.07 -10.21
CA THR A 9 12.43 -1.53 -11.55
C THR A 9 12.76 -3.02 -11.63
N GLU A 10 13.00 -3.68 -10.48
CA GLU A 10 13.18 -5.13 -10.40
C GLU A 10 11.84 -5.87 -10.43
N ARG A 11 10.73 -5.18 -10.18
CA ARG A 11 9.38 -5.76 -10.31
C ARG A 11 9.05 -6.03 -11.77
N TRP A 12 8.19 -7.04 -12.00
CA TRP A 12 7.73 -7.38 -13.34
C TRP A 12 6.99 -6.22 -14.03
N ASP A 13 6.22 -5.43 -13.28
CA ASP A 13 5.62 -4.18 -13.75
C ASP A 13 6.31 -2.99 -13.06
N ALA A 14 7.21 -2.32 -13.78
CA ALA A 14 7.92 -1.15 -13.26
C ALA A 14 7.01 0.07 -13.01
N ARG A 15 5.73 0.03 -13.40
CA ARG A 15 4.74 1.06 -13.03
C ARG A 15 4.24 0.87 -11.60
N ALA A 16 4.35 -0.33 -11.05
CA ALA A 16 4.01 -0.63 -9.67
C ALA A 16 5.14 -0.13 -8.75
N THR A 17 5.14 1.18 -8.48
CA THR A 17 6.17 1.82 -7.66
C THR A 17 5.94 1.54 -6.16
N TYR A 18 6.74 2.15 -5.28
CA TYR A 18 6.60 1.98 -3.82
C TYR A 18 5.32 2.63 -3.26
N SER A 19 4.79 3.64 -3.94
CA SER A 19 3.64 4.42 -3.51
C SER A 19 2.81 4.89 -4.69
N THR A 20 1.76 5.65 -4.41
CA THR A 20 0.90 6.28 -5.42
C THR A 20 0.58 7.72 -5.00
N PRO A 21 0.41 8.68 -5.93
CA PRO A 21 0.05 10.05 -5.58
C PRO A 21 -1.26 10.20 -4.78
N SER A 22 -2.17 9.22 -4.87
CA SER A 22 -3.44 9.21 -4.13
C SER A 22 -3.30 8.80 -2.66
N VAL A 23 -2.14 8.29 -2.24
CA VAL A 23 -1.88 7.79 -0.88
C VAL A 23 -0.58 8.39 -0.34
N PRO A 24 -0.59 9.66 0.07
CA PRO A 24 0.59 10.32 0.61
C PRO A 24 1.02 9.69 1.94
N GLY A 25 2.33 9.56 2.15
CA GLY A 25 2.89 9.02 3.40
C GLY A 25 3.12 7.51 3.36
N LEU A 26 2.23 6.73 2.73
CA LEU A 26 2.40 5.28 2.65
C LEU A 26 3.40 4.86 1.56
N LEU A 27 4.35 4.00 1.93
CA LEU A 27 5.27 3.33 1.01
C LEU A 27 5.37 1.86 1.37
N MET A 28 5.23 0.97 0.39
CA MET A 28 5.55 -0.44 0.55
C MET A 28 6.74 -0.82 -0.29
N ALA A 29 7.57 -1.73 0.22
CA ALA A 29 8.75 -2.19 -0.48
C ALA A 29 9.20 -3.57 -0.01
N VAL A 30 9.94 -4.28 -0.86
CA VAL A 30 10.66 -5.50 -0.48
C VAL A 30 12.10 -5.15 -0.18
N GLY A 31 12.66 -5.72 0.88
CA GLY A 31 14.01 -5.39 1.32
C GLY A 31 14.54 -6.30 2.41
N ASN A 32 15.73 -5.97 2.92
CA ASN A 32 16.36 -6.71 4.00
C ASN A 32 17.06 -5.78 4.98
N VAL A 33 17.10 -6.16 6.26
CA VAL A 33 17.88 -5.44 7.28
C VAL A 33 19.23 -6.13 7.45
N GLY A 34 20.33 -5.46 7.10
CA GLY A 34 21.64 -6.07 7.12
C GLY A 34 22.81 -5.12 6.87
N GLU A 35 24.01 -5.68 6.74
CA GLU A 35 25.20 -4.94 6.30
C GLU A 35 25.27 -4.81 4.77
N SER A 36 24.61 -5.73 4.05
CA SER A 36 24.58 -5.78 2.59
C SER A 36 23.17 -6.07 2.08
N PHE A 37 22.95 -5.72 0.81
CA PHE A 37 21.74 -6.03 0.07
C PHE A 37 21.60 -7.54 -0.19
N ALA A 38 20.45 -8.11 0.15
CA ALA A 38 20.15 -9.53 -0.03
C ALA A 38 19.46 -9.80 -1.38
N PRO A 39 19.39 -11.06 -1.83
CA PRO A 39 18.51 -11.47 -2.92
C PRO A 39 17.04 -11.17 -2.61
N TYR A 40 16.23 -10.95 -3.66
CA TYR A 40 14.80 -10.64 -3.54
C TYR A 40 14.02 -11.74 -2.80
N THR A 41 14.36 -13.01 -3.03
CA THR A 41 13.74 -14.18 -2.38
C THR A 41 14.20 -14.44 -0.95
N ASP A 42 15.19 -13.68 -0.48
CA ASP A 42 15.68 -13.74 0.90
C ASP A 42 15.30 -12.45 1.65
N SER A 43 14.31 -11.73 1.12
CA SER A 43 13.89 -10.40 1.57
C SER A 43 12.44 -10.40 2.02
N ASP A 44 12.12 -9.50 2.93
CA ASP A 44 10.80 -9.38 3.55
C ASP A 44 10.08 -8.14 3.01
N THR A 45 8.78 -8.04 3.28
CA THR A 45 7.94 -6.91 2.87
C THR A 45 7.83 -5.89 4.00
N PHE A 46 8.14 -4.63 3.71
CA PHE A 46 8.15 -3.51 4.64
C PHE A 46 7.14 -2.43 4.24
N LEU A 47 6.62 -1.72 5.25
CA LEU A 47 5.72 -0.59 5.09
C LEU A 47 6.25 0.61 5.89
N SER A 48 6.18 1.79 5.28
CA SER A 48 6.35 3.08 5.91
C SER A 48 5.04 3.85 5.84
N ARG A 49 4.73 4.61 6.90
CA ARG A 49 3.53 5.47 7.00
C ARG A 49 3.86 6.95 7.07
N ASP A 50 5.15 7.29 7.04
CA ASP A 50 5.65 8.63 7.29
C ASP A 50 6.56 9.12 6.15
N ALA A 51 6.33 8.64 4.93
CA ALA A 51 7.14 8.95 3.76
C ALA A 51 8.60 8.49 3.84
N GLY A 52 8.85 7.37 4.53
CA GLY A 52 10.11 6.63 4.50
C GLY A 52 11.06 6.98 5.63
N PHE A 53 10.63 7.71 6.65
CA PHE A 53 11.43 8.00 7.84
C PHE A 53 11.54 6.78 8.74
N THR A 54 10.43 6.10 8.97
CA THR A 54 10.37 4.82 9.69
C THR A 54 9.78 3.73 8.81
N TRP A 55 10.22 2.50 9.06
CA TRP A 55 9.83 1.31 8.32
C TRP A 55 9.55 0.18 9.30
N GLU A 56 8.51 -0.59 9.00
CA GLU A 56 8.08 -1.75 9.75
C GLU A 56 8.04 -2.95 8.81
N GLU A 57 8.58 -4.08 9.26
CA GLU A 57 8.39 -5.36 8.56
C GLU A 57 6.95 -5.82 8.77
N VAL A 58 6.16 -5.85 7.70
CA VAL A 58 4.72 -6.19 7.77
C VAL A 58 4.44 -7.63 7.36
N HIS A 59 5.35 -8.26 6.63
CA HIS A 59 5.22 -9.65 6.25
C HIS A 59 6.57 -10.27 5.89
N LYS A 60 6.72 -11.57 6.20
CA LYS A 60 7.84 -12.38 5.73
C LYS A 60 7.72 -12.68 4.25
N ASP A 61 8.85 -12.81 3.58
CA ASP A 61 8.95 -13.05 2.13
C ASP A 61 8.50 -11.84 1.29
N ALA A 62 8.92 -11.86 0.03
CA ALA A 62 8.58 -10.82 -0.93
C ALA A 62 7.12 -10.93 -1.42
N HIS A 63 6.40 -9.81 -1.37
CA HIS A 63 5.01 -9.72 -1.80
C HIS A 63 4.81 -8.66 -2.90
N LEU A 64 3.82 -8.90 -3.77
CA LEU A 64 3.19 -7.86 -4.57
C LEU A 64 2.17 -7.14 -3.70
N TRP A 65 2.04 -5.82 -3.85
CA TRP A 65 1.03 -5.02 -3.17
C TRP A 65 0.31 -4.07 -4.13
N GLU A 66 -0.88 -3.65 -3.73
CA GLU A 66 -1.61 -2.51 -4.30
C GLU A 66 -2.38 -1.76 -3.21
N PHE A 67 -2.65 -0.48 -3.48
CA PHE A 67 -3.50 0.36 -2.65
C PHE A 67 -4.88 0.50 -3.29
N GLY A 68 -5.91 0.63 -2.47
CA GLY A 68 -7.26 0.95 -2.94
C GLY A 68 -8.00 1.84 -1.95
N ASP A 69 -9.10 2.41 -2.42
CA ASP A 69 -9.90 3.40 -1.67
C ASP A 69 -9.04 4.51 -1.06
N SER A 70 -8.12 5.07 -1.84
CA SER A 70 -7.17 6.12 -1.42
C SER A 70 -6.33 5.72 -0.21
N GLY A 71 -5.89 4.46 -0.15
CA GLY A 71 -5.01 3.95 0.92
C GLY A 71 -5.75 3.32 2.09
N SER A 72 -7.08 3.40 2.12
CA SER A 72 -7.89 2.75 3.17
C SER A 72 -7.87 1.23 3.07
N ILE A 73 -7.48 0.67 1.91
CA ILE A 73 -7.34 -0.77 1.70
C ILE A 73 -5.94 -1.04 1.16
N LEU A 74 -5.16 -1.81 1.92
CA LEU A 74 -3.90 -2.39 1.46
C LEU A 74 -4.15 -3.86 1.17
N ILE A 75 -3.65 -4.34 0.04
CA ILE A 75 -3.70 -5.76 -0.31
C ILE A 75 -2.33 -6.22 -0.77
N MET A 76 -1.95 -7.44 -0.37
CA MET A 76 -0.72 -8.06 -0.83
C MET A 76 -0.89 -9.56 -1.08
N ALA A 77 -0.08 -10.07 -2.01
CA ALA A 77 -0.03 -11.48 -2.38
C ALA A 77 1.43 -11.91 -2.54
N ASN A 78 1.75 -13.14 -2.15
CA ASN A 78 3.11 -13.67 -2.20
C ASN A 78 3.66 -13.64 -3.64
N ASP A 79 4.89 -13.11 -3.80
CA ASP A 79 5.60 -13.03 -5.08
C ASP A 79 6.75 -14.03 -5.22
N GLU A 80 6.94 -14.92 -4.26
CA GLU A 80 7.95 -15.97 -4.35
C GLU A 80 7.34 -17.25 -4.90
N ASP A 81 6.17 -17.62 -4.37
CA ASP A 81 5.49 -18.88 -4.58
C ASP A 81 4.03 -18.72 -5.03
N ALA A 82 3.40 -19.85 -5.37
CA ALA A 82 1.98 -19.87 -5.65
C ALA A 82 1.16 -19.79 -4.35
N THR A 83 0.11 -18.96 -4.36
CA THR A 83 -0.78 -18.74 -3.22
C THR A 83 -2.25 -18.85 -3.63
N ASP A 84 -3.11 -19.12 -2.65
CA ASP A 84 -4.56 -19.18 -2.77
C ASP A 84 -5.26 -18.13 -1.89
N HIS A 85 -4.48 -17.27 -1.23
CA HIS A 85 -4.95 -16.20 -0.37
C HIS A 85 -4.19 -14.89 -0.61
N VAL A 86 -4.86 -13.80 -0.25
CA VAL A 86 -4.26 -12.47 -0.11
C VAL A 86 -4.26 -12.08 1.35
N MET A 87 -3.30 -11.25 1.73
CA MET A 87 -3.35 -10.51 2.99
C MET A 87 -3.91 -9.12 2.69
N PHE A 88 -4.78 -8.62 3.56
CA PHE A 88 -5.30 -7.26 3.45
C PHE A 88 -5.34 -6.56 4.80
N SER A 89 -5.22 -5.24 4.76
CA SER A 89 -5.36 -4.36 5.92
C SER A 89 -6.32 -3.22 5.60
N LEU A 90 -7.03 -2.76 6.63
CA LEU A 90 -8.00 -1.66 6.58
C LEU A 90 -7.64 -0.52 7.55
N ASP A 91 -6.43 -0.56 8.08
CA ASP A 91 -5.90 0.34 9.11
C ASP A 91 -4.42 0.62 8.82
N GLU A 92 -4.15 0.95 7.57
CA GLU A 92 -2.81 1.32 7.07
C GLU A 92 -1.73 0.28 7.40
N GLY A 93 -2.06 -1.01 7.35
CA GLY A 93 -1.11 -2.10 7.62
C GLY A 93 -0.78 -2.33 9.10
N LEU A 94 -1.51 -1.73 10.05
CA LEU A 94 -1.35 -2.02 11.48
C LEU A 94 -1.83 -3.43 11.82
N ASN A 95 -2.94 -3.87 11.23
CA ASN A 95 -3.46 -5.23 11.36
C ASN A 95 -3.71 -5.85 9.98
N TRP A 96 -3.22 -7.08 9.81
CA TRP A 96 -3.37 -7.84 8.57
C TRP A 96 -4.31 -9.02 8.75
N ARG A 97 -5.11 -9.28 7.71
CA ARG A 97 -6.09 -10.37 7.67
C ARG A 97 -5.90 -11.19 6.41
N GLU A 98 -5.99 -12.49 6.53
CA GLU A 98 -5.96 -13.40 5.40
C GLU A 98 -7.35 -13.54 4.76
N TYR A 99 -7.40 -13.55 3.43
CA TYR A 99 -8.58 -13.92 2.66
C TYR A 99 -8.22 -14.93 1.57
N ARG A 100 -8.76 -16.15 1.72
CA ARG A 100 -8.62 -17.21 0.72
C ARG A 100 -9.55 -16.95 -0.46
N PHE A 101 -8.98 -16.79 -1.65
CA PHE A 101 -9.71 -16.44 -2.87
C PHE A 101 -9.91 -17.62 -3.83
N SER A 102 -9.24 -18.75 -3.61
CA SER A 102 -9.31 -19.94 -4.46
C SER A 102 -9.07 -21.21 -3.65
N ASP A 103 -9.54 -22.36 -4.15
CA ASP A 103 -9.18 -23.67 -3.60
C ASP A 103 -7.84 -24.20 -4.15
N GLU A 104 -7.44 -23.74 -5.34
CA GLU A 104 -6.19 -24.10 -6.01
C GLU A 104 -5.23 -22.90 -6.01
N LYS A 105 -3.96 -23.14 -5.67
CA LYS A 105 -2.92 -22.11 -5.64
C LYS A 105 -2.58 -21.58 -7.04
N ILE A 106 -2.43 -20.27 -7.13
CA ILE A 106 -2.14 -19.50 -8.35
C ILE A 106 -0.80 -18.78 -8.16
N ARG A 107 0.07 -18.76 -9.18
CA ARG A 107 1.21 -17.83 -9.17
C ARG A 107 0.71 -16.46 -9.62
N VAL A 108 0.54 -15.56 -8.66
CA VAL A 108 0.11 -14.18 -8.91
C VAL A 108 1.26 -13.41 -9.56
N LYS A 109 0.98 -12.65 -10.62
CA LYS A 109 1.98 -11.85 -11.35
C LYS A 109 1.72 -10.36 -11.31
N ALA A 110 0.47 -9.97 -11.07
CA ALA A 110 0.12 -8.58 -10.81
C ALA A 110 -1.15 -8.53 -9.97
N ILE A 111 -1.22 -7.48 -9.15
CA ILE A 111 -2.46 -7.00 -8.56
C ILE A 111 -2.73 -5.69 -9.29
N VAL A 112 -3.95 -5.48 -9.78
CA VAL A 112 -4.30 -4.25 -10.48
C VAL A 112 -5.61 -3.68 -9.95
N THR A 113 -5.68 -2.36 -9.92
CA THR A 113 -6.88 -1.59 -9.58
C THR A 113 -7.09 -0.48 -10.62
N VAL A 114 -8.05 0.42 -10.38
CA VAL A 114 -8.22 1.61 -11.23
C VAL A 114 -7.01 2.53 -11.06
N PRO A 115 -6.51 3.22 -12.10
CA PRO A 115 -5.24 3.97 -12.03
C PRO A 115 -5.15 5.09 -10.98
N ALA A 116 -6.28 5.51 -10.39
CA ALA A 116 -6.31 6.52 -9.33
C ALA A 116 -6.39 5.91 -7.92
N ASP A 117 -6.41 4.57 -7.81
CA ASP A 117 -6.50 3.80 -6.56
C ASP A 117 -7.71 4.15 -5.69
N THR A 118 -8.76 4.71 -6.30
CA THR A 118 -10.02 5.07 -5.62
C THR A 118 -11.03 3.92 -5.60
N SER A 119 -10.71 2.80 -6.23
CA SER A 119 -11.58 1.63 -6.30
C SER A 119 -11.35 0.72 -5.10
N ARG A 120 -12.44 0.10 -4.63
CA ARG A 120 -12.44 -1.01 -3.66
C ARG A 120 -12.42 -2.39 -4.34
N ARG A 121 -12.09 -2.43 -5.63
CA ARG A 121 -12.09 -3.64 -6.45
C ARG A 121 -10.71 -3.85 -7.03
N PHE A 122 -10.21 -5.07 -6.91
CA PHE A 122 -8.89 -5.47 -7.35
C PHE A 122 -9.01 -6.68 -8.28
N MET A 123 -8.07 -6.81 -9.20
CA MET A 123 -7.91 -7.99 -10.02
C MET A 123 -6.51 -8.59 -9.79
N LEU A 124 -6.47 -9.87 -9.42
CA LEU A 124 -5.23 -10.64 -9.40
C LEU A 124 -5.06 -11.30 -10.77
N LEU A 125 -3.95 -11.03 -11.44
CA LEU A 125 -3.57 -11.64 -12.71
C LEU A 125 -2.50 -12.70 -12.42
N GLY A 126 -2.68 -13.92 -12.93
CA GLY A 126 -1.71 -14.98 -12.71
C GLY A 126 -1.94 -16.20 -13.60
N TYR A 127 -1.36 -17.33 -13.21
CA TYR A 127 -1.56 -18.62 -13.86
C TYR A 127 -1.50 -19.76 -12.83
N TYR A 128 -2.12 -20.90 -13.15
CA TYR A 128 -2.00 -22.11 -12.33
C TYR A 128 -0.65 -22.79 -12.62
N PRO A 129 0.22 -23.04 -11.63
CA PRO A 129 1.53 -23.65 -11.86
C PRO A 129 1.46 -25.00 -12.58
N ARG A 130 0.36 -25.76 -12.38
CA ARG A 130 0.13 -27.06 -13.01
C ARG A 130 -0.46 -26.99 -14.43
N ARG A 131 -0.86 -25.80 -14.90
CA ARG A 131 -1.43 -25.58 -16.24
C ARG A 131 -0.63 -24.50 -16.94
N THR A 132 0.36 -24.91 -17.73
CA THR A 132 1.29 -23.99 -18.41
C THR A 132 0.64 -23.18 -19.54
N SER A 133 -0.56 -23.58 -19.99
CA SER A 133 -1.34 -22.86 -21.02
C SER A 133 -2.65 -22.34 -20.44
N GLY A 134 -2.63 -21.17 -19.82
CA GLY A 134 -3.84 -20.46 -19.37
C GLY A 134 -3.54 -19.37 -18.35
N SER A 135 -4.10 -18.18 -18.58
CA SER A 135 -4.12 -17.10 -17.59
C SER A 135 -5.38 -17.21 -16.72
N VAL A 136 -5.25 -16.82 -15.46
CA VAL A 136 -6.38 -16.71 -14.53
C VAL A 136 -6.48 -15.29 -14.02
N VAL A 137 -7.72 -14.82 -13.86
CA VAL A 137 -8.05 -13.52 -13.29
C VAL A 137 -8.97 -13.77 -12.10
N VAL A 138 -8.57 -13.29 -10.93
CA VAL A 138 -9.39 -13.33 -9.71
C VAL A 138 -9.85 -11.91 -9.42
N HIS A 139 -11.17 -11.71 -9.29
CA HIS A 139 -11.75 -10.42 -8.96
C HIS A 139 -12.12 -10.37 -7.48
N LEU A 140 -11.52 -9.42 -6.75
CA LEU A 140 -11.79 -9.18 -5.33
C LEU A 140 -12.61 -7.90 -5.19
N ASP A 141 -13.75 -7.97 -4.50
CA ASP A 141 -14.66 -6.83 -4.30
C ASP A 141 -14.82 -6.53 -2.80
N PHE A 142 -14.20 -5.43 -2.35
CA PHE A 142 -14.26 -4.94 -0.98
C PHE A 142 -15.35 -3.86 -0.77
N SER A 143 -16.22 -3.62 -1.75
CA SER A 143 -17.28 -2.60 -1.65
C SER A 143 -18.25 -2.82 -0.49
N ALA A 144 -18.35 -4.05 0.03
CA ALA A 144 -19.20 -4.38 1.16
C ALA A 144 -18.64 -3.95 2.53
N LEU A 145 -17.35 -3.58 2.63
CA LEU A 145 -16.69 -3.31 3.92
C LEU A 145 -17.20 -2.04 4.61
N THR A 146 -17.49 -0.97 3.86
CA THR A 146 -17.99 0.28 4.45
C THR A 146 -19.13 0.83 3.60
N ARG A 147 -20.22 1.22 4.27
CA ARG A 147 -21.41 1.77 3.60
C ARG A 147 -21.54 3.28 3.74
N ARG A 148 -20.77 3.90 4.64
CA ARG A 148 -20.75 5.36 4.83
C ARG A 148 -19.57 5.95 4.06
N PRO A 149 -19.76 7.01 3.26
CA PRO A 149 -18.65 7.79 2.74
C PRO A 149 -17.96 8.53 3.89
N CYS A 150 -16.63 8.64 3.82
CA CYS A 150 -15.87 9.46 4.76
C CYS A 150 -16.24 10.94 4.60
N LYS A 151 -16.40 11.63 5.71
CA LYS A 151 -16.79 13.04 5.73
C LYS A 151 -15.57 13.92 6.04
N LEU A 152 -15.35 14.92 5.18
CA LEU A 152 -14.35 15.97 5.40
C LEU A 152 -15.04 17.34 5.32
N THR A 153 -15.02 18.09 6.42
CA THR A 153 -15.59 19.44 6.49
C THR A 153 -14.47 20.46 6.38
N VAL A 154 -14.18 20.88 5.14
CA VAL A 154 -13.12 21.87 4.90
C VAL A 154 -13.62 23.27 5.23
N HIS A 155 -13.03 23.91 6.24
CA HIS A 155 -13.11 25.35 6.41
C HIS A 155 -11.90 25.99 5.73
N SER A 156 -12.15 26.79 4.69
CA SER A 156 -11.12 27.65 4.10
C SER A 156 -11.31 29.07 4.59
N PHE A 157 -10.31 29.58 5.31
CA PHE A 157 -10.19 31.01 5.57
C PHE A 157 -8.77 31.43 5.16
N ALA A 158 -8.67 32.40 4.25
CA ALA A 158 -7.41 32.94 3.75
C ALA A 158 -6.41 31.91 3.17
N GLY A 159 -6.90 30.81 2.57
CA GLY A 159 -6.06 29.81 1.90
C GLY A 159 -5.36 28.81 2.85
N VAL A 160 -5.70 28.84 4.13
CA VAL A 160 -5.29 27.81 5.10
C VAL A 160 -6.43 26.80 5.22
N LEU A 161 -6.14 25.52 4.95
CA LEU A 161 -7.04 24.42 5.26
C LEU A 161 -7.05 24.26 6.79
N ASP A 162 -8.20 24.51 7.41
CA ASP A 162 -8.37 24.37 8.85
C ASP A 162 -9.44 23.30 9.10
N ILE A 163 -9.01 22.08 9.46
CA ILE A 163 -9.90 21.01 9.91
C ILE A 163 -10.20 21.30 11.39
N LYS A 164 -11.19 22.16 11.65
CA LYS A 164 -11.52 22.58 13.03
C LYS A 164 -12.42 21.61 13.77
N ASP A 165 -13.16 20.76 13.06
CA ASP A 165 -14.19 19.91 13.67
C ASP A 165 -13.76 18.44 13.69
N SER A 166 -12.73 18.14 14.49
CA SER A 166 -12.19 16.78 14.67
C SER A 166 -13.19 15.79 15.26
N ALA A 167 -14.35 16.24 15.72
CA ALA A 167 -15.42 15.39 16.26
C ALA A 167 -16.39 14.87 15.18
N GLN A 168 -16.37 15.47 13.97
CA GLN A 168 -17.30 15.12 12.88
C GLN A 168 -16.61 14.72 11.57
N ASP A 169 -15.29 14.90 11.48
CA ASP A 169 -14.52 14.59 10.29
C ASP A 169 -13.76 13.26 10.47
N ASP A 170 -13.77 12.45 9.42
CA ASP A 170 -13.12 11.13 9.38
C ASP A 170 -11.66 11.21 8.85
N PHE A 171 -11.01 12.38 9.00
CA PHE A 171 -9.67 12.65 8.48
C PHE A 171 -8.82 13.41 9.48
N GLU A 172 -7.53 13.14 9.47
CA GLU A 172 -6.50 13.92 10.14
C GLU A 172 -5.63 14.69 9.13
N LEU A 173 -4.86 15.67 9.60
CA LEU A 173 -3.89 16.36 8.76
C LEU A 173 -2.52 15.73 8.97
N TRP A 174 -1.91 15.26 7.89
CA TRP A 174 -0.55 14.74 7.89
C TRP A 174 0.39 15.66 7.10
N SER A 175 1.64 15.77 7.55
CA SER A 175 2.69 16.50 6.84
C SER A 175 3.99 15.70 6.73
N PRO A 176 4.64 15.66 5.55
CA PRO A 176 5.99 15.09 5.41
C PRO A 176 7.07 15.80 6.25
N SER A 177 6.73 16.91 6.89
CA SER A 177 7.63 17.73 7.70
C SER A 177 7.40 17.60 9.20
N GLU A 178 6.42 16.81 9.66
CA GLU A 178 6.11 16.66 11.09
C GLU A 178 7.23 15.98 11.86
N GLU A 179 7.86 14.95 11.27
CA GLU A 179 8.99 14.21 11.87
C GLU A 179 10.36 14.88 11.63
N ARG A 180 10.39 16.04 10.96
CA ARG A 180 11.65 16.74 10.61
C ARG A 180 11.96 17.84 11.62
N THR A 181 13.25 18.01 11.93
CA THR A 181 13.75 19.22 12.62
C THR A 181 13.49 20.48 11.79
N GLU A 182 13.73 20.44 10.48
CA GLU A 182 13.38 21.52 9.56
C GLU A 182 11.99 21.30 8.97
N ARG A 183 11.05 22.16 9.37
CA ARG A 183 9.61 22.03 9.02
C ARG A 183 9.25 22.46 7.58
N CYS A 184 10.19 23.02 6.83
CA CYS A 184 9.95 23.50 5.48
C CYS A 184 10.80 22.71 4.49
N LEU A 185 10.15 22.05 3.53
CA LEU A 185 10.81 21.44 2.39
C LEU A 185 10.67 22.39 1.19
N PHE A 186 11.78 22.72 0.52
CA PHE A 186 11.78 23.68 -0.60
C PHE A 186 11.11 25.03 -0.26
N GLY A 187 11.29 25.50 0.98
CA GLY A 187 10.76 26.78 1.46
C GLY A 187 9.25 26.79 1.75
N ARG A 188 8.58 25.64 1.77
CA ARG A 188 7.15 25.53 2.07
C ARG A 188 6.86 24.38 3.03
N ARG A 189 5.78 24.51 3.80
CA ARG A 189 5.17 23.42 4.56
C ARG A 189 3.85 23.07 3.89
N VAL A 190 3.59 21.78 3.72
CA VAL A 190 2.34 21.26 3.14
C VAL A 190 1.76 20.25 4.11
N SER A 191 0.45 20.30 4.30
CA SER A 191 -0.31 19.30 5.04
C SER A 191 -1.45 18.83 4.14
N VAL A 192 -1.76 17.54 4.20
CA VAL A 192 -2.81 16.90 3.40
C VAL A 192 -3.74 16.11 4.32
N PRO A 193 -5.04 16.00 3.99
CA PRO A 193 -5.91 15.08 4.69
C PRO A 193 -5.44 13.63 4.52
N SER A 194 -5.29 12.90 5.60
CA SER A 194 -5.04 11.45 5.67
C SER A 194 -6.17 10.77 6.47
N HIS A 195 -6.33 9.47 6.26
CA HIS A 195 -7.41 8.67 6.85
C HIS A 195 -7.10 8.17 8.25
#